data_AF-A0AB33C5Y4-F1
#
_entry.id   AF-A0AB33C5Y4-F1
#
_cell.length_a   1.000
_cell.length_b   1.000
_cell.length_c   1.000
_cell.angle_alpha   90.00
_cell.angle_beta   90.00
_cell.angle_gamma   90.00
#
_symmetry.space_group_name_H-M   'P 1'
#
loop_
_entity.id
_entity.type
_entity.pdbx_description
1 polymer ?
#
loop_
_entity_poly.entity_id
_entity_poly.type
_entity_poly.pdbx_seq_one_letter_code
_entity_poly.pdbx_strand_id
1 'polypeptide(L)'
;MKPHDQFAKNYLEQLLSPLGIVEISKEVSDETRQIDLFFSPNPEPNPDYLGLLGRIVLNTVLIEPYRNPPNRSEIRNCLAKLLAILSELQRQAKRENQSYNEDNAPRLWILSPSV
;
A
#
# COMPACT_ATOMS: atom_id res chain seq x y z
N MET A 1 -17.03 8.71 6.76
CA MET A 1 -16.31 7.79 5.86
C MET A 1 -17.29 7.27 4.82
N LYS A 2 -16.96 7.25 3.52
CA LYS A 2 -17.93 6.84 2.48
C LYS A 2 -18.05 5.31 2.46
N PRO A 3 -19.27 4.73 2.39
CA PRO A 3 -19.46 3.27 2.45
C PRO A 3 -18.67 2.45 1.42
N HIS A 4 -18.45 3.02 0.24
CA HIS A 4 -17.72 2.36 -0.86
C HIS A 4 -16.22 2.21 -0.58
N ASP A 5 -15.62 3.18 0.12
CA ASP A 5 -14.20 3.14 0.47
C ASP A 5 -13.94 1.98 1.44
N GLN A 6 -14.87 1.74 2.38
CA GLN A 6 -14.78 0.61 3.31
C GLN A 6 -14.99 -0.74 2.61
N PHE A 7 -15.90 -0.82 1.63
CA PHE A 7 -16.12 -2.04 0.86
C PHE A 7 -14.85 -2.45 0.09
N ALA A 8 -14.21 -1.51 -0.61
CA ALA A 8 -12.99 -1.78 -1.36
C ALA A 8 -11.85 -2.25 -0.44
N LYS A 9 -11.68 -1.59 0.72
CA LYS A 9 -10.68 -1.97 1.74
C LYS A 9 -10.91 -3.39 2.24
N ASN A 10 -12.12 -3.71 2.71
CA ASN A 10 -12.44 -5.03 3.24
C ASN A 10 -12.32 -6.13 2.18
N TYR A 11 -12.70 -5.83 0.93
CA TYR A 11 -12.62 -6.80 -0.15
C TYR A 11 -11.17 -7.10 -0.54
N LEU A 12 -10.33 -6.07 -0.67
CA LEU A 12 -8.90 -6.24 -0.90
C LEU A 12 -8.20 -6.93 0.27
N GLU A 13 -8.57 -6.62 1.51
CA GLU A 13 -8.06 -7.32 2.69
C GLU A 13 -8.32 -8.82 2.60
N GLN A 14 -9.57 -9.23 2.33
CA GLN A 14 -9.90 -10.65 2.19
C GLN A 14 -9.15 -11.33 1.04
N LEU A 15 -9.02 -10.66 -0.11
CA LEU A 15 -8.29 -11.21 -1.26
C LEU A 15 -6.80 -11.37 -0.98
N LEU A 16 -6.18 -10.40 -0.30
CA LEU A 16 -4.74 -10.34 -0.11
C LEU A 16 -4.25 -11.07 1.15
N SER A 17 -5.12 -11.33 2.13
CA SER A 17 -4.77 -12.03 3.38
C SER A 17 -4.08 -13.39 3.17
N PRO A 18 -4.42 -14.21 2.15
CA PRO A 18 -3.68 -15.44 1.84
C PRO A 18 -2.24 -15.21 1.34
N LEU A 19 -1.94 -14.03 0.82
CA LEU A 19 -0.64 -13.69 0.21
C LEU A 19 0.32 -12.98 1.17
N GLY A 20 -0.16 -12.47 2.30
CA GLY A 20 0.66 -11.68 3.21
C GLY A 20 -0.14 -10.96 4.29
N ILE A 21 0.54 -10.05 4.99
CA ILE A 21 -0.05 -9.23 6.04
C ILE A 21 -0.69 -8.00 5.43
N VAL A 22 -1.97 -7.78 5.75
CA VAL A 22 -2.73 -6.59 5.34
C VAL A 22 -2.96 -5.70 6.55
N GLU A 23 -2.63 -4.42 6.43
CA GLU A 23 -2.98 -3.37 7.38
C GLU A 23 -3.92 -2.36 6.71
N ILE A 24 -5.19 -2.36 7.11
CA ILE A 24 -6.18 -1.39 6.61
C ILE A 24 -6.10 -0.07 7.37
N SER A 25 -6.25 1.05 6.67
CA SER A 25 -6.26 2.39 7.27
C SER A 25 -5.04 2.68 8.16
N LYS A 26 -3.85 2.23 7.73
CA LYS A 26 -2.59 2.40 8.45
C LYS A 26 -2.27 3.88 8.65
N GLU A 27 -2.09 4.29 9.89
CA GLU A 27 -1.69 5.67 10.22
C GLU A 27 -0.26 5.94 9.76
N VAL A 28 -0.03 7.14 9.23
CA VAL A 28 1.29 7.62 8.83
C VAL A 28 1.78 8.55 9.93
N SER A 29 2.85 8.19 10.64
CA SER A 29 3.24 8.89 11.89
C SER A 29 3.50 10.40 11.73
N ASP A 30 3.97 10.82 10.55
CA ASP A 30 4.32 12.23 10.26
C ASP A 30 3.18 13.00 9.54
N GLU A 31 2.01 12.38 9.33
CA GLU A 31 0.89 13.01 8.64
C GLU A 31 -0.45 12.70 9.35
N THR A 32 -1.42 13.63 9.33
CA THR A 32 -2.80 13.32 9.73
C THR A 32 -3.55 12.52 8.65
N ARG A 33 -2.87 11.53 8.06
CA ARG A 33 -3.34 10.77 6.91
C ARG A 33 -3.20 9.27 7.18
N GLN A 34 -4.09 8.51 6.55
CA GLN A 34 -4.10 7.06 6.60
C GLN A 34 -3.85 6.51 5.20
N ILE A 35 -3.07 5.45 5.11
CA ILE A 35 -2.94 4.62 3.92
C ILE A 35 -4.12 3.68 3.90
N ASP A 36 -4.81 3.61 2.77
CA ASP A 36 -6.03 2.81 2.69
C ASP A 36 -5.77 1.33 2.92
N LEU A 37 -4.71 0.81 2.31
CA LEU A 37 -4.21 -0.55 2.53
C LEU A 37 -2.68 -0.58 2.40
N PHE A 38 -2.01 -1.07 3.43
CA PHE A 38 -0.58 -1.38 3.42
C PHE A 38 -0.41 -2.90 3.46
N PHE A 39 0.37 -3.44 2.54
CA PHE A 39 0.53 -4.89 2.38
C PHE A 39 1.99 -5.29 2.43
N SER A 40 2.29 -6.35 3.19
CA SER A 40 3.60 -7.00 3.24
C SER A 40 3.49 -8.46 2.79
N PRO A 41 4.20 -8.89 1.73
CA PRO A 41 4.09 -10.25 1.21
C PRO A 41 4.65 -11.30 2.16
N ASN A 42 4.13 -12.53 2.07
CA ASN A 42 4.77 -13.71 2.64
C ASN A 42 6.15 -13.96 1.97
N PRO A 43 7.09 -14.65 2.64
CA PRO A 43 8.42 -14.94 2.07
C PRO A 43 8.41 -15.70 0.73
N GLU A 44 7.39 -16.52 0.51
CA GLU A 44 7.21 -17.30 -0.73
C GLU A 44 5.83 -17.00 -1.33
N PRO A 45 5.67 -15.83 -2.00
CA PRO A 45 4.39 -15.46 -2.57
C PRO A 45 4.09 -16.31 -3.83
N ASN A 46 2.83 -16.70 -4.01
CA ASN A 46 2.37 -17.32 -5.27
C ASN A 46 1.91 -16.22 -6.24
N PRO A 47 2.71 -15.85 -7.26
CA PRO A 47 2.41 -14.74 -8.15
C PRO A 47 1.19 -14.98 -9.04
N ASP A 48 0.78 -16.23 -9.24
CA ASP A 48 -0.35 -16.58 -10.12
C ASP A 48 -1.69 -16.61 -9.37
N TYR A 49 -1.66 -16.63 -8.04
CA TYR A 49 -2.85 -16.43 -7.22
C TYR A 49 -3.37 -15.00 -7.41
N LEU A 50 -4.60 -14.84 -7.91
CA LEU A 50 -5.23 -13.55 -8.28
C LEU A 50 -4.66 -12.83 -9.52
N GLY A 51 -3.88 -13.52 -10.35
CA GLY A 51 -3.40 -12.97 -11.63
C GLY A 51 -2.58 -11.69 -11.45
N LEU A 52 -2.95 -10.59 -12.14
CA LEU A 52 -2.21 -9.33 -12.03
C LEU A 52 -2.15 -8.81 -10.58
N LEU A 53 -3.22 -8.98 -9.80
CA LEU A 53 -3.25 -8.54 -8.40
C LEU A 53 -2.21 -9.29 -7.56
N GLY A 54 -2.00 -10.60 -7.80
CA GLY A 54 -0.93 -11.36 -7.16
C GLY A 54 0.46 -10.86 -7.53
N ARG A 55 0.66 -10.47 -8.79
CA ARG A 55 1.95 -9.97 -9.29
C ARG A 55 2.31 -8.57 -8.76
N ILE A 56 1.32 -7.69 -8.56
CA ILE A 56 1.61 -6.34 -8.04
C ILE A 56 2.04 -6.35 -6.57
N VAL A 57 1.62 -7.37 -5.81
CA VAL A 57 1.89 -7.51 -4.38
C VAL A 57 3.10 -8.41 -4.08
N LEU A 58 4.00 -8.64 -5.06
CA LEU A 58 5.21 -9.44 -4.81
C LEU A 58 6.23 -8.76 -3.88
N ASN A 59 6.13 -7.43 -3.74
CA ASN A 59 6.88 -6.65 -2.75
C ASN A 59 5.87 -5.93 -1.84
N THR A 60 6.36 -5.27 -0.79
CA THR A 60 5.54 -4.38 0.03
C THR A 60 4.85 -3.32 -0.84
N VAL A 61 3.57 -3.09 -0.63
CA VAL A 61 2.81 -2.09 -1.40
C VAL A 61 1.85 -1.27 -0.55
N LEU A 62 1.59 -0.05 -1.02
CA LEU A 62 0.47 0.78 -0.63
C LEU A 62 -0.57 0.70 -1.74
N ILE A 63 -1.82 0.39 -1.40
CA ILE A 63 -2.94 0.36 -2.35
C ILE A 63 -3.95 1.43 -1.95
N GLU A 64 -4.24 2.32 -2.89
CA GLU A 64 -5.21 3.41 -2.74
C GLU A 64 -6.33 3.23 -3.78
N PRO A 65 -7.45 2.59 -3.41
CA PRO A 65 -8.58 2.38 -4.29
C PRO A 65 -9.45 3.64 -4.41
N TYR A 66 -9.70 4.08 -5.64
CA TYR A 66 -10.56 5.21 -5.94
C TYR A 66 -11.81 4.77 -6.70
N ARG A 67 -12.96 5.31 -6.28
CA ARG A 67 -14.24 5.11 -6.98
C ARG A 67 -14.31 5.82 -8.33
N ASN A 68 -13.65 6.97 -8.46
CA ASN A 68 -13.61 7.77 -9.68
C ASN A 68 -12.13 8.06 -10.01
N PRO A 69 -11.79 8.41 -11.26
CA PRO A 69 -10.46 8.91 -11.59
C PRO A 69 -9.97 9.97 -10.58
N PRO A 70 -8.86 9.73 -9.86
CA PRO A 70 -8.35 10.70 -8.91
C PRO A 70 -7.84 11.93 -9.65
N ASN A 71 -8.08 13.10 -9.08
CA ASN A 71 -7.50 14.33 -9.57
C ASN A 71 -6.01 14.46 -9.16
N ARG A 72 -5.33 15.49 -9.69
CA ARG A 72 -3.90 15.70 -9.42
C ARG A 72 -3.58 15.89 -7.92
N SER A 73 -4.48 16.47 -7.14
CA SER A 73 -4.31 16.64 -5.70
C SER A 73 -4.38 15.30 -4.98
N GLU A 74 -5.34 14.45 -5.34
CA GLU A 74 -5.49 13.10 -4.81
C GLU A 74 -4.26 12.23 -5.11
N ILE A 75 -3.75 12.26 -6.35
CA ILE A 75 -2.51 11.56 -6.72
C ILE A 75 -1.32 12.05 -5.89
N ARG A 76 -1.15 13.37 -5.72
CA ARG A 76 -0.07 13.93 -4.89
C ARG A 76 -0.21 13.52 -3.43
N ASN A 77 -1.43 13.40 -2.91
CA ASN A 77 -1.65 12.91 -1.55
C ASN A 77 -1.20 11.44 -1.43
N CYS A 78 -1.50 10.57 -2.40
CA CYS A 78 -0.98 9.21 -2.39
C CYS A 78 0.55 9.16 -2.43
N LEU A 79 1.18 10.00 -3.25
CA LEU A 79 2.65 10.10 -3.31
C LEU A 79 3.24 10.59 -1.98
N ALA A 80 2.61 11.57 -1.32
CA ALA A 80 3.05 12.05 -0.02
C ALA A 80 3.02 10.93 1.04
N LYS A 81 1.96 10.11 1.07
CA LYS A 81 1.89 8.92 1.94
C LYS A 81 3.04 7.94 1.69
N LEU A 82 3.36 7.66 0.42
CA LEU A 82 4.49 6.80 0.06
C LEU A 82 5.82 7.38 0.58
N LEU A 83 6.09 8.65 0.32
CA LEU A 83 7.34 9.30 0.75
C LEU A 83 7.49 9.34 2.27
N ALA A 84 6.39 9.50 3.01
CA ALA A 84 6.39 9.45 4.46
C ALA A 84 6.79 8.06 4.98
N ILE A 85 6.21 6.99 4.42
CA ILE A 85 6.59 5.60 4.76
C ILE A 85 8.06 5.31 4.41
N LEU A 86 8.53 5.73 3.24
CA LEU A 86 9.93 5.55 2.85
C LEU A 86 10.87 6.23 3.86
N SER A 87 10.52 7.45 4.26
CA SER A 87 11.27 8.20 5.28
C SER A 87 11.25 7.49 6.64
N GLU A 88 10.12 6.91 7.03
CA GLU A 88 9.98 6.14 8.27
C GLU A 88 10.88 4.89 8.26
N LEU A 89 10.83 4.10 7.20
CA LEU A 89 11.64 2.90 7.04
C LEU A 89 13.14 3.23 7.03
N GLN A 90 13.55 4.32 6.36
CA GLN A 90 14.94 4.77 6.38
C GLN A 90 15.41 5.17 7.79
N ARG A 91 14.56 5.87 8.56
CA ARG A 91 14.87 6.21 9.96
C ARG A 91 14.96 4.96 10.83
N GLN A 92 14.07 3.99 10.63
CA GLN A 92 14.07 2.73 11.37
C GLN A 92 15.35 1.93 11.09
N ALA A 93 15.71 1.73 9.81
CA ALA A 93 16.94 1.05 9.43
C ALA A 93 18.18 1.72 10.07
N LYS A 94 18.22 3.07 10.07
CA LYS A 94 19.30 3.82 10.73
C LYS A 94 19.35 3.58 12.25
N ARG A 95 18.20 3.52 12.93
CA ARG A 95 18.13 3.25 14.39
C ARG A 95 18.58 1.81 14.70
N GLU A 96 18.31 0.88 13.81
CA GLU A 96 18.65 -0.54 13.95
C GLU A 96 20.07 -0.88 13.43
N ASN A 97 20.85 0.11 12.99
CA ASN A 97 22.16 -0.08 12.33
C ASN A 97 22.11 -1.04 11.13
N GLN A 98 21.01 -1.04 10.38
CA GLN A 98 20.82 -1.81 9.17
C GLN A 98 20.90 -0.93 7.93
N SER A 99 21.30 -1.51 6.80
CA SER A 99 21.21 -0.84 5.50
C SER A 99 19.78 -0.90 4.97
N TYR A 100 19.24 0.25 4.57
CA TYR A 100 17.97 0.28 3.85
C TYR A 100 18.16 -0.27 2.43
N ASN A 101 17.44 -1.33 2.07
CA ASN A 101 17.48 -1.90 0.73
C ASN A 101 16.39 -1.28 -0.14
N GLU A 102 16.79 -0.47 -1.12
CA GLU A 102 15.90 0.18 -2.08
C GLU A 102 15.15 -0.83 -2.97
N ASP A 103 15.69 -2.03 -3.21
CA ASP A 103 15.00 -3.07 -4.00
C ASP A 103 13.72 -3.57 -3.32
N ASN A 104 13.67 -3.43 -1.99
CA ASN A 104 12.52 -3.78 -1.14
C ASN A 104 11.66 -2.57 -0.78
N ALA A 105 11.92 -1.40 -1.39
CA ALA A 105 11.14 -0.20 -1.13
C ALA A 105 9.65 -0.45 -1.46
N PRO A 106 8.72 -0.03 -0.58
CA PRO A 106 7.30 -0.12 -0.86
C PRO A 106 6.93 0.58 -2.18
N ARG A 107 5.98 0.00 -2.92
CA ARG A 107 5.43 0.62 -4.14
C ARG A 107 4.01 1.11 -3.94
N LEU A 108 3.67 2.25 -4.57
CA LEU A 108 2.32 2.78 -4.57
C LEU A 108 1.52 2.28 -5.79
N TRP A 109 0.35 1.73 -5.54
CA TRP A 109 -0.65 1.38 -6.54
C TRP A 109 -1.94 2.18 -6.31
N ILE A 110 -2.29 3.01 -7.28
CA ILE A 110 -3.56 3.74 -7.32
C ILE A 110 -4.50 2.95 -8.21
N LEU A 111 -5.54 2.36 -7.63
CA LEU A 111 -6.54 1.58 -8.37
C LEU A 111 -7.72 2.47 -8.69
N SER A 112 -7.97 2.73 -9.96
CA SER A 112 -9.02 3.66 -10.38
C SER A 112 -9.71 3.17 -11.64
N PRO A 113 -11.03 3.37 -11.78
CA PRO A 113 -11.72 3.10 -13.04
C PRO A 113 -11.24 4.04 -14.15
N SER A 114 -11.43 3.61 -15.39
CA SER A 114 -10.97 4.34 -16.58
C SER A 114 -11.92 5.46 -17.03
N VAL A 115 -13.14 5.54 -16.49
CA VAL A 115 -14.19 6.50 -16.84
C VAL A 115 -15.18 6.71 -15.70
#